data_AF-A0A7C8DFK2-F1
#
_entry.id   AF-A0A7C8DFK2-F1
#
_cell.length_a   1.000
_cell.length_b   1.000
_cell.length_c   1.000
_cell.angle_alpha   90.00
_cell.angle_beta   90.00
_cell.angle_gamma   90.00
#
_symmetry.space_group_name_H-M   'P 1'
#
loop_
_entity.id
_entity.type
_entity.pdbx_description
1 polymer ?
#
loop_
_entity_poly.entity_id
_entity_poly.type
_entity_poly.pdbx_seq_one_letter_code
_entity_poly.pdbx_strand_id
1 'polypeptide(L)'
;MAPDAGCWSLAFSFIRPSQTRFFKPAHSVEGDQTMAMKIFLGLSVFIWLPYGLYCIAVPEYLAEAAGVAATTATGTTEIRAMYGGLQTSIGLLCALGLARPKYAHTAATALCFLLAGLFSARFIGFVLDESGSDYTYGTLVFESTYTVIAGYMANRSQG
;
A
#
# COMPACT_ATOMS: atom_id res chain seq x y z
N MET A 1 -3.98 29.21 86.16
CA MET A 1 -4.11 30.50 85.45
C MET A 1 -4.54 30.18 84.02
N ALA A 2 -5.48 30.96 83.50
CA ALA A 2 -6.38 30.72 82.35
C ALA A 2 -5.72 30.36 80.98
N PRO A 3 -6.52 29.95 79.97
CA PRO A 3 -6.17 29.03 78.88
C PRO A 3 -5.94 29.72 77.51
N ASP A 4 -5.40 29.00 76.52
CA ASP A 4 -5.45 29.38 75.11
C ASP A 4 -5.76 28.19 74.18
N ALA A 5 -6.97 28.25 73.61
CA ALA A 5 -7.34 27.53 72.41
C ALA A 5 -6.67 28.22 71.21
N GLY A 6 -6.21 27.46 70.22
CA GLY A 6 -5.86 28.09 68.95
C GLY A 6 -5.18 27.21 67.92
N CYS A 7 -5.87 27.08 66.78
CA CYS A 7 -5.27 27.01 65.46
C CYS A 7 -4.78 25.63 64.97
N TRP A 8 -5.76 24.83 64.58
CA TRP A 8 -5.62 23.89 63.46
C TRP A 8 -5.10 24.64 62.22
N SER A 9 -3.81 24.53 61.95
CA SER A 9 -3.20 25.04 60.72
C SER A 9 -2.19 24.03 60.18
N LEU A 10 -2.69 23.08 59.39
CA LEU A 10 -1.89 22.39 58.37
C LEU A 10 -2.63 22.49 57.04
N ALA A 11 -2.49 23.69 56.46
CA ALA A 11 -2.12 23.92 55.07
C ALA A 11 -2.72 22.99 54.01
N PHE A 12 -4.01 23.20 53.71
CA PHE A 12 -4.48 23.13 52.33
C PHE A 12 -3.84 24.28 51.54
N SER A 13 -2.67 24.07 50.95
CA SER A 13 -2.19 24.90 49.84
C SER A 13 -1.07 24.21 49.08
N PHE A 14 -1.44 23.33 48.18
CA PHE A 14 -0.61 23.06 47.00
C PHE A 14 -1.48 23.28 45.76
N ILE A 15 -1.72 24.56 45.51
CA ILE A 15 -2.09 25.08 44.19
C ILE A 15 -0.93 24.70 43.26
N ARG A 16 -1.06 23.58 42.53
CA ARG A 16 -0.14 23.28 41.43
C ARG A 16 -0.39 24.29 40.32
N PRO A 17 0.68 24.91 39.78
CA PRO A 17 0.55 25.88 38.71
C PRO A 17 -0.07 25.24 37.48
N SER A 18 -0.92 26.02 36.84
CA SER A 18 -1.50 25.80 35.52
C SER A 18 -0.44 25.33 34.54
N GLN A 19 -0.46 24.03 34.25
CA GLN A 19 0.09 23.50 33.01
C GLN A 19 -0.78 24.06 31.89
N THR A 20 -0.43 25.25 31.41
CA THR A 20 -0.79 25.72 30.08
C THR A 20 -0.18 24.72 29.13
N ARG A 21 -0.95 23.65 28.87
CA ARG A 21 -0.72 22.68 27.83
C ARG A 21 -0.67 23.52 26.57
N PHE A 22 0.55 23.89 26.18
CA PHE A 22 0.85 24.62 24.95
C PHE A 22 0.14 23.85 23.87
N PHE A 23 -1.00 24.40 23.44
CA PHE A 23 -1.86 23.79 22.46
C PHE A 23 -1.06 23.90 21.18
N LYS A 24 -0.24 22.87 20.89
CA LYS A 24 0.36 22.71 19.58
C LYS A 24 -0.82 22.80 18.64
N PRO A 25 -0.91 23.84 17.79
CA PRO A 25 -2.04 23.96 16.90
C PRO A 25 -2.13 22.63 16.18
N ALA A 26 -3.33 22.05 16.17
CA ALA A 26 -3.65 20.96 15.27
C ALA A 26 -3.52 21.56 13.88
N HIS A 27 -2.28 21.62 13.39
CA HIS A 27 -2.01 21.64 11.97
C HIS A 27 -2.81 20.44 11.51
N SER A 28 -3.84 20.69 10.72
CA SER A 28 -4.48 19.65 9.94
C SER A 28 -3.33 18.82 9.39
N VAL A 29 -3.25 17.56 9.81
CA VAL A 29 -2.34 16.58 9.21
C VAL A 29 -2.91 16.36 7.82
N GLU A 30 -2.74 17.37 6.98
CA GLU A 30 -2.70 17.22 5.55
C GLU A 30 -1.55 16.24 5.39
N GLY A 31 -1.90 14.98 5.15
CA GLY A 31 -0.91 13.90 5.15
C GLY A 31 0.14 14.25 4.11
N ASP A 32 1.27 14.76 4.57
CA ASP A 32 2.32 15.22 3.68
C ASP A 32 2.99 13.97 3.11
N GLN A 33 2.48 13.52 1.97
CA GLN A 33 3.10 12.43 1.25
C GLN A 33 4.39 12.92 0.64
N THR A 34 5.47 12.21 0.91
CA THR A 34 6.74 12.44 0.24
C THR A 34 6.57 12.40 -1.29
N MET A 35 7.31 13.24 -2.00
CA MET A 35 7.26 13.26 -3.47
C MET A 35 7.57 11.89 -4.08
N ALA A 36 8.46 11.12 -3.45
CA ALA A 36 8.76 9.75 -3.85
C ALA A 36 7.53 8.83 -3.78
N MET A 37 6.68 8.96 -2.74
CA MET A 37 5.46 8.16 -2.60
C MET A 37 4.45 8.53 -3.68
N LYS A 38 4.28 9.83 -3.95
CA LYS A 38 3.41 10.30 -5.04
C LYS A 38 3.86 9.77 -6.40
N ILE A 39 5.15 9.82 -6.69
CA ILE A 39 5.70 9.29 -7.95
C ILE A 39 5.47 7.78 -8.04
N PHE A 40 5.80 7.04 -6.98
CA PHE A 40 5.64 5.58 -6.97
C PHE A 40 4.19 5.14 -7.17
N LEU A 41 3.25 5.74 -6.43
CA LEU A 41 1.83 5.45 -6.59
C LEU A 41 1.32 5.93 -7.95
N GLY A 42 1.77 7.07 -8.46
CA GLY A 42 1.45 7.59 -9.79
C GLY A 42 1.84 6.63 -10.90
N LEU A 43 3.07 6.13 -10.88
CA LEU A 43 3.56 5.12 -11.82
C LEU A 43 2.76 3.82 -11.70
N SER A 44 2.42 3.42 -10.47
CA SER A 44 1.60 2.23 -10.23
C SER A 44 0.20 2.39 -10.83
N VAL A 45 -0.45 3.54 -10.69
CA VAL A 45 -1.73 3.81 -11.37
C VAL A 45 -1.56 3.69 -12.88
N PHE A 46 -0.52 4.31 -13.43
CA PHE A 46 -0.28 4.33 -14.87
C PHE A 46 0.00 2.94 -15.47
N ILE A 47 0.62 2.04 -14.71
CA ILE A 47 0.92 0.68 -15.17
C ILE A 47 -0.29 -0.24 -14.96
N TRP A 48 -0.81 -0.33 -13.73
CA TRP A 48 -1.79 -1.34 -13.35
C TRP A 48 -3.21 -1.05 -13.87
N LEU A 49 -3.61 0.22 -13.87
CA LEU A 49 -4.98 0.58 -14.22
C LEU A 49 -5.26 0.37 -15.73
N PRO A 50 -4.45 0.87 -16.67
CA PRO A 50 -4.68 0.64 -18.09
C PRO A 50 -4.49 -0.82 -18.47
N TYR A 51 -3.49 -1.51 -17.90
CA TYR A 51 -3.24 -2.92 -18.18
C TYR A 51 -4.42 -3.80 -17.73
N GLY A 52 -4.93 -3.60 -16.51
CA GLY A 52 -6.11 -4.31 -16.03
C GLY A 52 -7.35 -4.03 -16.88
N LEU A 53 -7.64 -2.77 -17.19
CA LEU A 53 -8.79 -2.43 -18.05
C LEU A 53 -8.66 -3.05 -19.45
N TYR A 54 -7.45 -3.09 -20.00
CA TYR A 54 -7.18 -3.71 -21.29
C TYR A 54 -7.44 -5.22 -21.25
N CYS A 55 -6.95 -5.94 -20.23
CA CYS A 55 -7.22 -7.37 -20.05
C CYS A 55 -8.70 -7.67 -19.75
N ILE A 56 -9.47 -6.73 -19.18
CA ILE A 56 -10.93 -6.86 -19.07
C ILE A 56 -11.57 -6.80 -20.45
N ALA A 57 -11.11 -5.94 -21.36
CA ALA A 57 -11.71 -5.79 -22.68
C ALA A 57 -11.27 -6.90 -23.65
N VAL A 58 -9.97 -7.18 -23.69
CA VAL A 58 -9.26 -8.06 -24.63
C VAL A 58 -8.45 -9.11 -23.86
N PRO A 59 -9.09 -10.15 -23.28
CA PRO A 59 -8.38 -11.20 -22.54
C PRO A 59 -7.49 -12.08 -23.44
N GLU A 60 -7.74 -12.11 -24.76
CA GLU A 60 -6.99 -12.90 -25.72
C GLU A 60 -5.54 -12.42 -25.87
N TYR A 61 -5.26 -11.16 -25.50
CA TYR A 61 -3.91 -10.59 -25.47
C TYR A 61 -2.91 -11.45 -24.70
N LEU A 62 -3.34 -12.10 -23.62
CA LEU A 62 -2.48 -12.95 -22.79
C LEU A 62 -2.02 -14.22 -23.49
N ALA A 63 -2.75 -14.68 -24.52
CA ALA A 63 -2.33 -15.81 -25.33
C ALA A 63 -1.08 -15.45 -26.15
N GLU A 64 -1.04 -14.24 -26.71
CA GLU A 64 0.10 -13.76 -27.48
C GLU A 64 1.28 -13.35 -26.59
N ALA A 65 0.99 -12.68 -25.47
CA ALA A 65 2.03 -12.13 -24.60
C ALA A 65 2.71 -13.18 -23.71
N ALA A 66 1.93 -14.14 -23.19
CA ALA A 66 2.37 -15.07 -22.15
C ALA A 66 2.08 -16.55 -22.47
N GLY A 67 1.48 -16.85 -23.63
CA GLY A 67 1.02 -18.20 -23.96
C GLY A 67 -0.20 -18.64 -23.14
N VAL A 68 -0.85 -17.74 -22.41
CA VAL A 68 -1.99 -18.05 -21.54
C VAL A 68 -3.28 -17.91 -22.33
N ALA A 69 -3.79 -19.03 -22.84
CA ALA A 69 -5.04 -19.09 -23.59
C ALA A 69 -6.16 -19.81 -22.80
N ALA A 70 -7.36 -19.24 -22.83
CA ALA A 70 -8.54 -19.91 -22.29
C ALA A 70 -9.09 -20.92 -23.31
N THR A 71 -9.34 -22.16 -22.85
CA THR A 71 -9.98 -23.22 -23.67
C THR A 71 -11.50 -23.27 -23.49
N THR A 72 -12.04 -22.54 -22.51
CA THR A 72 -13.47 -22.50 -22.18
C THR A 72 -13.91 -21.08 -21.82
N ALA A 73 -15.22 -20.81 -21.88
CA ALA A 73 -15.78 -19.52 -21.46
C ALA A 73 -15.50 -19.20 -19.98
N THR A 74 -15.44 -20.23 -19.12
CA THR A 74 -15.03 -20.08 -17.72
C THR A 74 -13.57 -19.64 -17.62
N GLY A 75 -12.67 -20.23 -18.41
CA GLY A 75 -11.27 -19.80 -18.47
C GLY A 75 -11.11 -18.34 -18.90
N THR A 76 -11.91 -17.88 -19.88
CA THR A 76 -11.90 -16.47 -20.29
C THR A 76 -12.37 -15.55 -19.16
N THR A 77 -13.36 -15.99 -18.37
CA THR A 77 -13.87 -15.26 -17.22
C THR A 77 -12.80 -15.15 -16.13
N GLU A 78 -12.07 -16.22 -15.85
CA GLU A 78 -10.95 -16.23 -14.91
C GLU A 78 -9.83 -15.29 -15.34
N ILE A 79 -9.49 -15.27 -16.63
CA ILE A 79 -8.51 -14.33 -17.16
C ILE A 79 -8.97 -12.87 -16.93
N ARG A 80 -10.22 -12.54 -17.27
CA ARG A 80 -10.77 -11.19 -17.04
C ARG A 80 -10.82 -10.84 -15.55
N ALA A 81 -11.07 -11.80 -14.67
CA ALA A 81 -11.10 -11.56 -13.23
C ALA A 81 -9.70 -11.32 -12.65
N MET A 82 -8.74 -12.18 -12.97
CA MET A 82 -7.39 -12.17 -12.37
C MET A 82 -6.45 -11.16 -13.03
N TYR A 83 -6.40 -11.13 -14.35
CA TYR A 83 -5.53 -10.19 -15.07
C TYR A 83 -6.25 -8.88 -15.33
N GLY A 84 -7.57 -8.88 -15.42
CA GLY A 84 -8.34 -7.65 -15.58
C GLY A 84 -8.73 -6.99 -14.26
N GLY A 85 -9.69 -7.60 -13.56
CA GLY A 85 -10.35 -7.04 -12.39
C GLY A 85 -9.41 -6.78 -11.21
N LEU A 86 -8.57 -7.76 -10.85
CA LEU A 86 -7.62 -7.61 -9.74
C LEU A 86 -6.59 -6.52 -10.03
N GLN A 87 -5.99 -6.51 -11.22
CA GLN A 87 -5.00 -5.49 -11.60
C GLN A 87 -5.61 -4.08 -11.68
N THR A 88 -6.83 -3.98 -12.22
CA THR A 88 -7.61 -2.72 -12.19
C THR A 88 -7.81 -2.24 -10.76
N SER A 89 -8.16 -3.16 -9.84
CA SER A 89 -8.35 -2.84 -8.42
C SER A 89 -7.07 -2.38 -7.73
N ILE A 90 -5.91 -2.96 -8.09
CA ILE A 90 -4.59 -2.50 -7.63
C ILE A 90 -4.33 -1.06 -8.09
N GLY A 91 -4.58 -0.77 -9.37
CA GLY A 91 -4.47 0.59 -9.91
C GLY A 91 -5.39 1.58 -9.18
N LEU A 92 -6.64 1.20 -8.93
CA LEU A 92 -7.60 2.03 -8.18
C LEU A 92 -7.18 2.25 -6.73
N LEU A 93 -6.62 1.24 -6.05
CA LEU A 93 -6.08 1.39 -4.70
C LEU A 93 -4.92 2.40 -4.66
N CYS A 94 -4.05 2.37 -5.66
CA CYS A 94 -2.97 3.34 -5.79
C CYS A 94 -3.51 4.75 -6.07
N ALA A 95 -4.53 4.87 -6.92
CA ALA A 95 -5.20 6.15 -7.21
C ALA A 95 -5.88 6.72 -5.97
N LEU A 96 -6.49 5.87 -5.15
CA LEU A 96 -7.04 6.24 -3.85
C LEU A 96 -5.93 6.73 -2.90
N GLY A 97 -4.78 6.05 -2.89
CA GLY A 97 -3.59 6.46 -2.15
C GLY A 97 -3.09 7.85 -2.56
N LEU A 98 -3.09 8.18 -3.86
CA LEU A 98 -2.74 9.51 -4.36
C LEU A 98 -3.75 10.58 -3.99
N ALA A 99 -5.04 10.28 -4.19
CA ALA A 99 -6.12 11.22 -3.93
C ALA A 99 -6.32 11.49 -2.43
N ARG A 100 -5.96 10.53 -1.57
CA ARG A 100 -6.17 10.59 -0.13
C ARG A 100 -4.93 10.10 0.61
N PRO A 101 -4.08 11.05 1.08
CA PRO A 101 -2.82 10.74 1.75
C PRO A 101 -2.83 9.66 2.82
N LYS A 102 -3.92 9.61 3.61
CA LYS A 102 -4.14 8.60 4.64
C LYS A 102 -4.09 7.15 4.15
N TYR A 103 -4.26 6.89 2.85
CA TYR A 103 -4.24 5.54 2.28
C TYR A 103 -2.92 5.20 1.54
N ALA A 104 -1.95 6.13 1.43
CA ALA A 104 -0.69 5.85 0.73
C ALA A 104 0.03 4.62 1.31
N HIS A 105 0.18 4.62 2.64
CA HIS A 105 0.85 3.54 3.36
C HIS A 105 0.14 2.20 3.12
N THR A 106 -1.19 2.18 3.21
CA THR A 106 -2.00 0.99 2.94
C THR A 106 -1.82 0.51 1.50
N ALA A 107 -1.84 1.42 0.53
CA ALA A 107 -1.65 1.07 -0.88
C ALA A 107 -0.25 0.49 -1.15
N ALA A 108 0.80 1.13 -0.62
CA ALA A 108 2.18 0.65 -0.76
C ALA A 108 2.39 -0.71 -0.08
N THR A 109 1.85 -0.90 1.12
CA THR A 109 1.90 -2.18 1.83
C THR A 109 1.17 -3.27 1.06
N ALA A 110 -0.05 -2.99 0.58
CA ALA A 110 -0.81 -3.95 -0.21
C ALA A 110 -0.07 -4.35 -1.49
N LEU A 111 0.50 -3.39 -2.22
CA LEU A 111 1.35 -3.65 -3.39
C LEU A 111 2.52 -4.57 -3.04
N CYS A 112 3.22 -4.31 -1.93
CA CYS A 112 4.34 -5.13 -1.50
C CYS A 112 3.93 -6.60 -1.32
N PHE A 113 2.82 -6.87 -0.63
CA PHE A 113 2.36 -8.24 -0.41
C PHE A 113 1.89 -8.92 -1.69
N LEU A 114 1.13 -8.20 -2.53
CA LEU A 114 0.61 -8.75 -3.78
C LEU A 114 1.76 -9.13 -4.73
N LEU A 115 2.75 -8.25 -4.87
CA LEU A 115 3.90 -8.48 -5.74
C LEU A 115 4.86 -9.53 -5.19
N ALA A 116 5.08 -9.56 -3.87
CA ALA A 116 5.89 -10.61 -3.24
C ALA A 116 5.26 -12.01 -3.44
N GLY A 117 3.94 -12.12 -3.26
CA GLY A 117 3.22 -13.37 -3.48
C GLY A 117 3.29 -13.81 -4.93
N LEU A 118 3.07 -12.87 -5.86
CA LEU A 118 3.11 -13.13 -7.30
C LEU A 118 4.52 -13.55 -7.76
N PHE A 119 5.56 -12.83 -7.32
CA PHE A 119 6.96 -13.18 -7.56
C PHE A 119 7.27 -14.58 -7.04
N SER A 120 6.88 -14.88 -5.80
CA SER A 120 7.19 -16.17 -5.17
C SER A 120 6.54 -17.33 -5.91
N ALA A 121 5.25 -17.20 -6.24
CA ALA A 121 4.53 -18.23 -7.01
C ALA A 121 5.12 -18.40 -8.41
N ARG A 122 5.45 -17.31 -9.10
CA ARG A 122 6.05 -17.36 -10.44
C ARG A 122 7.47 -17.90 -10.41
N PHE A 123 8.25 -17.59 -9.38
CA PHE A 123 9.60 -18.13 -9.22
C PHE A 123 9.56 -19.64 -8.98
N ILE A 124 8.63 -20.12 -8.14
CA ILE A 124 8.41 -21.56 -7.95
C ILE A 124 8.03 -22.23 -9.28
N GLY A 125 7.08 -21.66 -10.04
CA GLY A 125 6.69 -22.18 -11.35
C GLY A 125 7.85 -22.17 -12.36
N PHE A 126 8.66 -21.11 -12.36
CA PHE A 126 9.88 -21.04 -13.19
C PHE A 126 10.86 -22.17 -12.89
N VAL A 127 11.09 -22.47 -11.61
CA VAL A 127 12.00 -23.54 -11.17
C VAL A 127 11.44 -24.92 -11.48
N LEU A 128 10.14 -25.13 -11.30
CA LEU A 128 9.50 -26.44 -11.51
C LEU A 128 9.26 -26.77 -12.99
N ASP A 129 8.86 -25.77 -13.78
CA ASP A 129 8.44 -25.96 -15.16
C ASP A 129 9.56 -25.62 -16.17
N GLU A 130 10.74 -25.20 -15.69
CA GLU A 130 11.87 -24.72 -16.50
C GLU A 130 11.44 -23.67 -17.55
N SER A 131 10.46 -22.84 -17.20
CA SER A 131 9.72 -21.95 -18.11
C SER A 131 10.46 -20.64 -18.43
N GLY A 132 11.76 -20.75 -18.73
CA GLY A 132 12.67 -19.66 -19.08
C GLY A 132 12.35 -19.01 -20.43
N SER A 133 11.29 -18.20 -20.47
CA SER A 133 10.94 -17.34 -21.59
C SER A 133 11.33 -15.88 -21.30
N ASP A 134 11.53 -15.09 -22.35
CA ASP A 134 11.76 -13.63 -22.22
C ASP A 134 10.67 -12.95 -21.38
N TYR A 135 9.42 -13.41 -21.52
CA TYR A 135 8.29 -12.95 -20.73
C TYR A 135 8.48 -13.27 -19.23
N THR A 136 8.85 -14.51 -18.90
CA THR A 136 9.05 -14.96 -17.51
C THR A 136 10.19 -14.19 -16.84
N TYR A 137 11.32 -14.01 -17.52
CA TYR A 137 12.44 -13.24 -16.98
C TYR A 137 12.06 -11.77 -16.76
N GLY A 138 11.37 -11.16 -17.72
CA GLY A 138 10.89 -9.78 -17.61
C GLY A 138 9.94 -9.59 -16.43
N THR A 139 8.97 -10.50 -16.25
CA THR A 139 8.04 -10.43 -15.12
C THR A 139 8.73 -10.66 -13.78
N LEU A 140 9.66 -11.61 -13.67
CA LEU A 140 10.39 -11.86 -12.41
C LEU A 140 11.23 -10.64 -11.97
N VAL A 141 11.94 -9.99 -12.90
CA VAL A 141 12.70 -8.77 -12.60
C VAL A 141 11.78 -7.63 -12.21
N PHE A 142 10.67 -7.46 -12.94
CA PHE A 142 9.69 -6.44 -12.64
C PHE A 142 9.11 -6.65 -11.23
N GLU A 143 8.59 -7.84 -10.93
CA GLU A 143 7.92 -8.15 -9.67
C GLU A 143 8.84 -8.04 -8.46
N SER A 144 10.08 -8.54 -8.57
CA SER A 144 11.07 -8.43 -7.50
C SER A 144 11.45 -6.96 -7.22
N THR A 145 11.76 -6.19 -8.27
CA THR A 145 12.11 -4.78 -8.14
C THR A 145 10.96 -3.97 -7.54
N TYR A 146 9.75 -4.18 -8.05
CA TYR A 146 8.56 -3.46 -7.59
C TYR A 146 8.19 -3.82 -6.15
N THR A 147 8.37 -5.08 -5.75
CA THR A 147 8.20 -5.52 -4.36
C THR A 147 9.14 -4.80 -3.41
N VAL A 148 10.44 -4.74 -3.75
CA VAL A 148 11.45 -4.08 -2.91
C VAL A 148 11.15 -2.59 -2.75
N ILE A 149 10.80 -1.91 -3.85
CA ILE A 149 10.41 -0.49 -3.80
C ILE A 149 9.15 -0.31 -2.96
N ALA A 150 8.11 -1.12 -3.17
CA ALA A 150 6.87 -1.04 -2.41
C ALA A 150 7.10 -1.21 -0.90
N GLY A 151 7.88 -2.22 -0.50
CA GLY A 151 8.24 -2.47 0.89
C GLY A 151 9.05 -1.34 1.51
N TYR A 152 10.03 -0.81 0.77
CA TYR A 152 10.80 0.36 1.21
C TYR A 152 9.92 1.59 1.42
N MET A 153 9.01 1.87 0.49
CA MET A 153 8.09 3.00 0.57
C MET A 153 7.07 2.83 1.71
N ALA A 154 6.58 1.61 1.94
CA ALA A 154 5.72 1.30 3.07
C ALA A 154 6.43 1.57 4.42
N ASN A 155 7.67 1.11 4.57
CA ASN A 155 8.46 1.33 5.79
C ASN A 155 8.78 2.81 6.04
N ARG A 156 9.01 3.58 4.97
CA ARG A 156 9.29 5.04 5.05
C ARG A 156 8.07 5.88 5.40
N SER A 157 6.86 5.38 5.17
CA SER A 157 5.64 6.15 5.40
C SER A 157 5.13 6.09 6.86
N GLN A 158 5.72 5.24 7.71
CA GLN A 158 5.37 5.12 9.13
C GLN A 158 6.32 5.88 10.07
N GLY A 159 7.49 6.31 9.58
CA GLY A 159 8.52 7.03 10.36
C GLY A 159 8.50 8.52 10.06
#